data_AF-A0A7Y7PLZ6-F1
#
_entry.id   AF-A0A7Y7PLZ6-F1
#
_cell.length_a   1.000
_cell.length_b   1.000
_cell.length_c   1.000
_cell.angle_alpha   90.00
_cell.angle_beta   90.00
_cell.angle_gamma   90.00
#
_symmetry.space_group_name_H-M   'P 1'
#
loop_
_entity.id
_entity.type
_entity.pdbx_description
1 polymer ?
#
loop_
_entity_poly.entity_id
_entity_poly.type
_entity_poly.pdbx_seq_one_letter_code
_entity_poly.pdbx_strand_id
1 'polypeptide(L)'
;MPSTTASSLSRQAPVLNSRQATIQALRLAQAAEHLAAAYSQALSRWLGDPVLRLAGRPFITECYRSAERQNELYAQGRSKPGPIVTYKRGGESNHNFGPPTPAMDVAFLLADGSVSWSGLLLSKFARLMQYADARVRWGGDWNGNGRSDDEQFLDRPHFEVPTAQKGGPGRE
;
A
#
# COMPACT_ATOMS: atom_id res chain seq x y z
N MET A 1 20.75 26.99 39.48
CA MET A 1 20.72 26.42 38.11
C MET A 1 19.64 25.34 38.08
N PRO A 2 18.46 25.55 37.47
CA PRO A 2 17.50 24.46 37.34
C PRO A 2 17.95 23.56 36.18
N SER A 3 18.22 22.29 36.46
CA SER A 3 18.43 21.27 35.44
C SER A 3 17.11 20.95 34.78
N THR A 4 16.96 21.29 33.51
CA THR A 4 15.84 20.84 32.68
C THR A 4 16.13 19.42 32.23
N THR A 5 15.52 18.44 32.87
CA THR A 5 15.44 17.07 32.34
C THR A 5 14.58 17.10 31.08
N ALA A 6 15.22 17.04 29.92
CA ALA A 6 14.52 16.74 28.68
C ALA A 6 13.91 15.33 28.83
N SER A 7 12.59 15.28 28.99
CA SER A 7 11.84 14.02 28.96
C SER A 7 12.14 13.32 27.64
N SER A 8 12.91 12.24 27.68
CA SER A 8 13.09 11.38 26.52
C SER A 8 11.74 10.69 26.29
N LEU A 9 10.90 11.26 25.42
CA LEU A 9 9.76 10.54 24.87
C LEU A 9 10.33 9.30 24.18
N SER A 10 10.21 8.15 24.83
CA SER A 10 10.53 6.86 24.21
C SER A 10 9.73 6.81 22.91
N ARG A 11 10.39 6.83 21.75
CA ARG A 11 9.70 6.61 20.48
C ARG A 11 9.14 5.18 20.54
N GLN A 12 7.84 5.06 20.71
CA GLN A 12 7.17 3.76 20.72
C GLN A 12 6.79 3.38 19.30
N ALA A 13 6.94 2.09 18.97
CA ALA A 13 6.42 1.57 17.71
C ALA A 13 4.89 1.59 17.74
N PRO A 14 4.20 2.01 16.67
CA PRO A 14 2.76 1.97 16.61
C PRO A 14 2.25 0.53 16.63
N VAL A 15 1.27 0.26 17.48
CA VAL A 15 0.64 -1.06 17.66
C VAL A 15 -0.82 -0.97 17.25
N LEU A 16 -1.31 -1.99 16.55
CA LEU A 16 -2.73 -2.08 16.22
C LEU A 16 -3.54 -2.49 17.44
N ASN A 17 -4.69 -1.86 17.62
CA ASN A 17 -5.72 -2.41 18.51
C ASN A 17 -6.39 -3.64 17.86
N SER A 18 -7.17 -4.39 18.64
CA SER A 18 -7.82 -5.62 18.19
C SER A 18 -8.71 -5.42 16.96
N ARG A 19 -9.46 -4.31 16.90
CA ARG A 19 -10.31 -4.00 15.74
C ARG A 19 -9.47 -3.78 14.48
N GLN A 20 -8.40 -3.00 14.58
CA GLN A 20 -7.49 -2.77 13.47
C GLN A 20 -6.83 -4.08 13.03
N ALA A 21 -6.41 -4.93 13.97
CA ALA A 21 -5.82 -6.23 13.65
C ALA A 21 -6.80 -7.14 12.88
N THR A 22 -8.06 -7.22 13.32
CA THR A 22 -9.12 -7.94 12.59
C THR A 22 -9.34 -7.39 11.19
N ILE A 23 -9.41 -6.06 11.03
CA ILE A 23 -9.56 -5.42 9.71
C ILE A 23 -8.37 -5.77 8.80
N GLN A 24 -7.14 -5.77 9.33
CA GLN A 24 -5.97 -6.14 8.56
C GLN A 24 -6.00 -7.59 8.10
N ALA A 25 -6.42 -8.52 8.96
CA ALA A 25 -6.56 -9.93 8.59
C ALA A 25 -7.60 -10.10 7.47
N LEU A 26 -8.76 -9.43 7.58
CA LEU A 26 -9.80 -9.47 6.55
C LEU A 26 -9.34 -8.88 5.21
N ARG A 27 -8.58 -7.77 5.23
CA ARG A 27 -8.02 -7.17 4.02
C ARG A 27 -6.97 -8.08 3.38
N LEU A 28 -6.06 -8.64 4.17
CA LEU A 28 -5.04 -9.54 3.67
C LEU A 28 -5.64 -10.79 3.03
N ALA A 29 -6.73 -11.34 3.60
CA ALA A 29 -7.47 -12.47 3.04
C ALA A 29 -8.11 -12.18 1.67
N GLN A 30 -8.25 -10.92 1.29
CA GLN A 30 -8.74 -10.54 -0.04
C GLN A 30 -7.63 -10.46 -1.09
N ALA A 31 -6.35 -10.53 -0.73
CA ALA A 31 -5.24 -10.41 -1.68
C ALA A 31 -4.89 -11.77 -2.32
N ALA A 32 -4.38 -11.73 -3.56
CA ALA A 32 -3.76 -12.88 -4.21
C ALA A 32 -2.66 -13.49 -3.33
N GLU A 33 -2.59 -14.83 -3.32
CA GLU A 33 -1.72 -15.59 -2.42
C GLU A 33 -0.28 -15.08 -2.41
N HIS A 34 0.31 -14.88 -3.58
CA HIS A 34 1.67 -14.36 -3.72
C HIS A 34 1.83 -12.94 -3.17
N LEU A 35 0.85 -12.06 -3.41
CA LEU A 35 0.87 -10.68 -2.89
C LEU A 35 0.70 -10.67 -1.36
N ALA A 36 -0.18 -11.53 -0.83
CA ALA A 36 -0.39 -11.69 0.61
C ALA A 36 0.87 -12.25 1.31
N ALA A 37 1.55 -13.22 0.69
CA ALA A 37 2.79 -13.79 1.17
C ALA A 37 3.93 -12.76 1.17
N ALA A 38 4.08 -12.00 0.07
CA ALA A 38 5.05 -10.92 -0.03
C ALA A 38 4.83 -9.86 1.06
N TYR A 39 3.58 -9.43 1.26
CA TYR A 39 3.21 -8.50 2.33
C TYR A 39 3.57 -9.03 3.71
N SER A 40 3.24 -10.29 4.00
CA SER A 40 3.52 -10.89 5.31
C SER A 40 5.02 -10.97 5.59
N GLN A 41 5.82 -11.36 4.59
CA GLN A 41 7.28 -11.40 4.73
C GLN A 41 7.87 -9.99 4.87
N ALA A 42 7.43 -9.03 4.05
CA ALA A 42 7.88 -7.64 4.11
C ALA A 42 7.53 -6.99 5.46
N LEU A 43 6.31 -7.22 5.96
CA LEU A 43 5.86 -6.74 7.26
C LEU A 43 6.69 -7.35 8.40
N SER A 44 6.98 -8.65 8.35
CA SER A 44 7.83 -9.32 9.34
C SER A 44 9.23 -8.70 9.38
N ARG A 45 9.86 -8.47 8.21
CA ARG A 45 11.17 -7.79 8.14
C ARG A 45 11.11 -6.36 8.67
N TRP A 46 10.09 -5.60 8.28
CA TRP A 46 9.91 -4.21 8.74
C TRP A 46 9.77 -4.13 10.26
N LEU A 47 8.94 -4.98 10.86
CA LEU A 47 8.70 -5.00 12.31
C LEU A 47 9.89 -5.55 13.11
N GLY A 48 10.69 -6.43 12.49
CA GLY A 48 11.92 -6.96 13.08
C GLY A 48 13.09 -5.97 13.08
N ASP A 49 13.08 -4.97 12.20
CA ASP A 49 14.12 -3.94 12.16
C ASP A 49 13.90 -2.88 13.27
N PRO A 50 14.90 -2.64 14.15
CA PRO A 50 14.74 -1.78 15.31
C PRO A 50 14.54 -0.30 14.96
N VAL A 51 14.93 0.13 13.77
CA VAL A 51 14.79 1.51 13.27
C VAL A 51 13.49 1.67 12.49
N LEU A 52 13.20 0.76 11.56
CA LEU A 52 12.01 0.86 10.71
C LEU A 52 10.71 0.76 11.50
N ARG A 53 10.65 -0.14 12.49
CA ARG A 53 9.45 -0.29 13.34
C ARG A 53 9.07 0.97 14.12
N LEU A 54 10.05 1.86 14.38
CA LEU A 54 9.83 3.14 15.05
C LEU A 54 9.40 4.26 14.09
N ALA A 55 9.66 4.10 12.79
CA ALA A 55 9.28 5.07 11.77
C ALA A 55 7.77 5.00 11.43
N GLY A 56 7.14 3.86 11.69
CA GLY A 56 5.72 3.61 11.43
C GLY A 56 5.46 2.12 11.24
N ARG A 57 4.18 1.73 11.21
CA ARG A 57 3.74 0.35 10.93
C ARG A 57 3.02 0.32 9.58
N PRO A 58 3.52 -0.43 8.58
CA PRO A 58 2.76 -0.70 7.36
C PRO A 58 1.42 -1.34 7.70
N PHE A 59 0.36 -0.86 7.05
CA PHE A 59 -0.96 -1.47 7.10
C PHE A 59 -1.66 -1.32 5.76
N ILE A 60 -2.46 -2.31 5.40
CA ILE A 60 -3.26 -2.34 4.18
C ILE A 60 -4.42 -1.37 4.35
N THR A 61 -4.54 -0.39 3.45
CA THR A 61 -5.69 0.51 3.37
C THR A 61 -6.80 -0.06 2.51
N GLU A 62 -6.45 -0.78 1.45
CA GLU A 62 -7.42 -1.31 0.49
C GLU A 62 -6.89 -2.57 -0.21
N CYS A 63 -7.77 -3.53 -0.49
CA CYS A 63 -7.51 -4.68 -1.38
C CYS A 63 -8.63 -4.68 -2.44
N TYR A 64 -9.55 -5.64 -2.39
CA TYR A 64 -10.63 -5.70 -3.36
C TYR A 64 -11.55 -4.48 -3.24
N ARG A 65 -11.91 -3.93 -4.40
CA ARG A 65 -12.84 -2.82 -4.56
C ARG A 65 -13.81 -3.17 -5.68
N SER A 66 -15.11 -3.12 -5.41
CA SER A 66 -16.10 -3.39 -6.45
C SER A 66 -16.06 -2.35 -7.58
N ALA A 67 -16.56 -2.72 -8.76
CA ALA A 67 -16.64 -1.81 -9.91
C ALA A 67 -17.56 -0.61 -9.62
N GLU A 68 -18.60 -0.79 -8.81
CA GLU A 68 -19.52 0.26 -8.38
C GLU A 68 -18.78 1.30 -7.53
N ARG A 69 -18.06 0.86 -6.49
CA ARG A 69 -17.24 1.75 -5.66
C ARG A 69 -16.14 2.43 -6.49
N GLN A 70 -15.57 1.73 -7.46
CA GLN A 70 -14.61 2.34 -8.39
C GLN A 70 -15.24 3.47 -9.21
N ASN A 71 -16.45 3.27 -9.73
CA ASN A 71 -17.17 4.31 -10.47
C ASN A 71 -17.53 5.51 -9.58
N GLU A 72 -17.86 5.27 -8.31
CA GLU A 72 -18.06 6.36 -7.34
C GLU A 72 -16.80 7.19 -7.12
N LEU A 73 -15.63 6.54 -6.97
CA LEU A 73 -14.33 7.20 -6.86
C LEU A 73 -13.94 7.92 -8.15
N TYR A 74 -14.24 7.33 -9.32
CA TYR A 74 -14.01 7.95 -10.62
C TYR A 74 -14.85 9.22 -10.80
N ALA A 75 -16.07 9.26 -10.26
CA ALA A 75 -16.94 10.43 -10.33
C ALA A 75 -16.41 11.64 -9.51
N GLN A 76 -15.59 11.40 -8.49
CA GLN A 76 -15.02 12.45 -7.64
C GLN A 76 -14.08 13.39 -8.42
N GLY A 77 -14.29 14.69 -8.31
CA GLY A 77 -13.59 15.72 -9.07
C GLY A 77 -14.00 15.81 -10.55
N ARG A 78 -15.03 15.06 -10.95
CA ARG A 78 -15.62 15.08 -12.30
C ARG A 78 -17.08 15.46 -12.25
N SER A 79 -17.94 14.52 -11.83
CA SER A 79 -19.39 14.72 -11.68
C SER A 79 -19.84 14.83 -10.22
N LYS A 80 -18.94 14.59 -9.25
CA LYS A 80 -19.14 14.83 -7.81
C LYS A 80 -18.01 15.72 -7.28
N PRO A 81 -18.25 16.56 -6.24
CA PRO A 81 -17.20 17.37 -5.62
C PRO A 81 -16.05 16.54 -5.03
N GLY A 82 -14.87 17.16 -4.90
CA GLY A 82 -13.67 16.57 -4.29
C GLY A 82 -12.50 16.42 -5.26
N PRO A 83 -11.31 15.99 -4.80
CA PRO A 83 -10.16 15.74 -5.67
C PRO A 83 -10.36 14.52 -6.58
N ILE A 84 -9.68 14.50 -7.73
CA ILE A 84 -9.56 13.29 -8.55
C ILE A 84 -8.65 12.30 -7.81
N VAL A 85 -9.19 11.13 -7.46
CA VAL A 85 -8.47 10.07 -6.73
C VAL A 85 -8.17 8.83 -7.58
N THR A 86 -8.70 8.79 -8.81
CA THR A 86 -8.42 7.70 -9.76
C THR A 86 -8.70 8.15 -11.20
N TYR A 87 -8.00 7.52 -12.14
CA TYR A 87 -8.20 7.66 -13.59
C TYR A 87 -8.83 6.42 -14.23
N LYS A 88 -9.12 5.39 -13.44
CA LYS A 88 -9.70 4.12 -13.89
C LYS A 88 -11.19 4.05 -13.56
N ARG A 89 -12.01 3.66 -14.53
CA ARG A 89 -13.43 3.33 -14.32
C ARG A 89 -13.58 1.96 -13.69
N GLY A 90 -14.79 1.63 -13.25
CA GLY A 90 -15.14 0.30 -12.77
C GLY A 90 -14.80 -0.78 -13.80
N GLY A 91 -14.04 -1.79 -13.37
CA GLY A 91 -13.54 -2.87 -14.23
C GLY A 91 -12.16 -2.60 -14.85
N GLU A 92 -11.61 -1.39 -14.72
CA GLU A 92 -10.30 -1.04 -15.28
C GLU A 92 -9.18 -1.01 -14.23
N SER A 93 -9.53 -1.01 -12.94
CA SER A 93 -8.55 -1.06 -11.85
C SER A 93 -8.25 -2.50 -11.46
N ASN A 94 -6.98 -2.79 -11.16
CA ASN A 94 -6.59 -4.11 -10.67
C ASN A 94 -7.29 -4.51 -9.36
N HIS A 95 -7.70 -3.52 -8.55
CA HIS A 95 -8.52 -3.76 -7.36
C HIS A 95 -9.92 -4.33 -7.67
N ASN A 96 -10.41 -4.21 -8.92
CA ASN A 96 -11.73 -4.72 -9.31
C ASN A 96 -11.72 -6.20 -9.69
N PHE A 97 -10.55 -6.81 -9.90
CA PHE A 97 -10.45 -8.21 -10.30
C PHE A 97 -10.53 -9.15 -9.09
N GLY A 98 -11.74 -9.31 -8.57
CA GLY A 98 -12.18 -10.33 -7.60
C GLY A 98 -11.43 -10.34 -6.26
N PRO A 99 -11.98 -10.98 -5.22
CA PRO A 99 -11.17 -11.66 -4.22
C PRO A 99 -10.88 -13.10 -4.67
N PRO A 100 -9.64 -13.58 -4.61
CA PRO A 100 -8.44 -12.82 -4.31
C PRO A 100 -8.09 -11.80 -5.39
N THR A 101 -7.75 -10.56 -5.00
CA THR A 101 -7.41 -9.46 -5.91
C THR A 101 -5.90 -9.40 -6.15
N PRO A 102 -5.43 -9.06 -7.36
CA PRO A 102 -4.01 -8.87 -7.64
C PRO A 102 -3.43 -7.56 -7.08
N ALA A 103 -4.21 -6.72 -6.40
CA ALA A 103 -3.77 -5.39 -5.94
C ALA A 103 -4.00 -5.14 -4.45
N MET A 104 -3.14 -4.33 -3.84
CA MET A 104 -3.38 -3.75 -2.52
C MET A 104 -2.78 -2.35 -2.41
N ASP A 105 -3.39 -1.52 -1.58
CA ASP A 105 -2.85 -0.25 -1.15
C ASP A 105 -2.33 -0.34 0.29
N VAL A 106 -1.19 0.29 0.54
CA VAL A 106 -0.56 0.34 1.87
C VAL A 106 -0.36 1.80 2.30
N ALA A 107 -0.51 2.04 3.59
CA ALA A 107 -0.07 3.27 4.26
C ALA A 107 0.65 2.92 5.58
N PHE A 108 1.08 3.95 6.31
CA PHE A 108 1.77 3.77 7.59
C PHE A 108 0.95 4.35 8.74
N LEU A 109 0.72 3.56 9.77
CA LEU A 109 0.26 4.07 11.06
C LEU A 109 1.48 4.62 11.80
N LEU A 110 1.38 5.85 12.31
CA LEU A 110 2.43 6.50 13.11
C LEU A 110 2.17 6.35 14.61
N ALA A 111 3.18 6.62 15.42
CA ALA A 111 3.13 6.46 16.88
C ALA A 111 2.05 7.32 17.56
N ASP A 112 1.70 8.46 16.96
CA ASP A 112 0.63 9.36 17.42
C ASP A 112 -0.77 8.91 16.95
N GLY A 113 -0.88 7.78 16.24
CA GLY A 113 -2.12 7.24 15.69
C GLY A 113 -2.52 7.85 14.34
N SER A 114 -1.77 8.80 13.80
CA SER A 114 -2.02 9.37 12.48
C SER A 114 -1.62 8.41 11.35
N VAL A 115 -2.19 8.63 10.16
CA VAL A 115 -1.87 7.86 8.95
C VAL A 115 -0.93 8.68 8.07
N SER A 116 0.12 8.04 7.59
CA SER A 116 1.11 8.62 6.69
C SER A 116 1.17 7.89 5.35
N TRP A 117 1.17 8.67 4.28
CA TRP A 117 1.45 8.23 2.90
C TRP A 117 2.83 8.69 2.44
N SER A 118 3.80 8.73 3.37
CA SER A 118 5.18 9.15 3.08
C SER A 118 5.79 8.33 1.94
N GLY A 119 6.17 9.00 0.85
CA GLY A 119 6.81 8.36 -0.30
C GLY A 119 8.13 7.66 0.07
N LEU A 120 8.87 8.18 1.05
CA LEU A 120 10.09 7.55 1.56
C LEU A 120 9.79 6.21 2.27
N LEU A 121 8.77 6.17 3.12
CA LEU A 121 8.41 4.93 3.82
C LEU A 121 7.83 3.89 2.86
N LEU A 122 6.97 4.33 1.93
CA LEU A 122 6.42 3.47 0.88
C LEU A 122 7.51 2.89 -0.02
N SER A 123 8.49 3.69 -0.45
CA SER A 123 9.63 3.20 -1.25
C SER A 123 10.47 2.17 -0.48
N LYS A 124 10.75 2.40 0.80
CA LYS A 124 11.47 1.42 1.63
C LYS A 124 10.70 0.10 1.77
N PHE A 125 9.40 0.17 2.01
CA PHE A 125 8.56 -1.02 2.13
C PHE A 125 8.39 -1.74 0.79
N ALA A 126 8.33 -1.00 -0.32
CA ALA A 126 8.27 -1.56 -1.66
C ALA A 126 9.49 -2.44 -1.97
N ARG A 127 10.69 -2.02 -1.57
CA ARG A 127 11.90 -2.85 -1.70
C ARG A 127 11.80 -4.16 -0.93
N LEU A 128 11.18 -4.15 0.26
CA LEU A 128 10.95 -5.38 1.03
C LEU A 128 9.91 -6.29 0.38
N MET A 129 8.84 -5.71 -0.18
CA MET A 129 7.81 -6.43 -0.95
C MET A 129 8.43 -7.12 -2.18
N GLN A 130 9.20 -6.38 -2.97
CA GLN A 130 9.86 -6.87 -4.19
C GLN A 130 10.96 -7.88 -3.89
N TYR A 131 11.68 -7.73 -2.78
CA TYR A 131 12.61 -8.75 -2.32
C TYR A 131 11.87 -10.04 -1.93
N ALA A 132 10.68 -9.93 -1.33
CA ALA A 132 9.90 -11.09 -0.94
C ALA A 132 9.30 -11.84 -2.14
N ASP A 133 8.91 -11.12 -3.18
CA ASP A 133 8.49 -11.68 -4.46
C ASP A 133 8.77 -10.69 -5.60
N ALA A 134 9.68 -11.06 -6.50
CA ALA A 134 10.10 -10.24 -7.63
C ALA A 134 8.97 -9.95 -8.65
N ARG A 135 7.83 -10.65 -8.55
CA ARG A 135 6.64 -10.37 -9.38
C ARG A 135 5.86 -9.16 -8.88
N VAL A 136 6.09 -8.71 -7.65
CA VAL A 136 5.39 -7.53 -7.12
C VAL A 136 5.88 -6.27 -7.85
N ARG A 137 4.93 -5.54 -8.42
CA ARG A 137 5.11 -4.20 -8.97
C ARG A 137 4.61 -3.18 -7.96
N TRP A 138 5.24 -2.01 -7.95
CA TRP A 138 4.92 -0.92 -7.05
C TRP A 138 4.53 0.31 -7.85
N GLY A 139 3.44 0.99 -7.48
CA GLY A 139 2.94 2.14 -8.23
C GLY A 139 3.77 3.42 -8.07
N GLY A 140 4.84 3.38 -7.26
CA GLY A 140 5.86 4.42 -7.25
C GLY A 140 7.02 4.20 -8.24
N ASP A 141 7.06 3.05 -8.93
CA ASP A 141 8.11 2.67 -9.89
C ASP A 141 7.52 1.62 -10.86
N TRP A 142 6.67 2.07 -11.78
CA TRP A 142 5.96 1.19 -12.71
C TRP A 142 6.86 0.60 -13.77
N ASN A 143 7.89 1.35 -14.17
CA ASN A 143 8.87 0.94 -15.17
C ASN A 143 9.99 0.05 -14.59
N GLY A 144 10.12 0.00 -13.26
CA GLY A 144 11.04 -0.88 -12.54
C GLY A 144 12.50 -0.42 -12.57
N ASN A 145 12.76 0.86 -12.83
CA ASN A 145 14.12 1.40 -12.95
C ASN A 145 14.67 1.96 -11.62
N GLY A 146 13.89 1.89 -10.54
CA GLY A 146 14.27 2.36 -9.21
C GLY A 146 14.03 3.86 -8.98
N ARG A 147 13.35 4.55 -9.90
CA ARG A 147 13.01 5.97 -9.82
C ARG A 147 11.49 6.17 -9.80
N SER A 148 11.10 7.30 -9.23
CA SER A 148 9.69 7.73 -9.18
C SER A 148 9.48 9.08 -9.86
N ASP A 149 10.54 9.79 -10.21
CA ASP A 149 10.45 11.16 -10.74
C ASP A 149 10.20 11.20 -12.26
N ASP A 150 10.31 10.07 -12.93
CA ASP A 150 10.05 9.86 -14.36
C ASP A 150 8.72 9.14 -14.65
N GLU A 151 7.95 8.84 -13.61
CA GLU A 151 6.66 8.15 -13.75
C GLU A 151 5.57 9.06 -14.28
N GLN A 152 4.88 8.62 -15.34
CA GLN A 152 3.74 9.34 -15.92
C GLN A 152 2.53 9.38 -14.96
N PHE A 153 2.41 8.36 -14.11
CA PHE A 153 1.37 8.28 -13.10
C PHE A 153 1.91 7.65 -11.83
N LEU A 154 2.02 8.46 -10.77
CA LEU A 154 2.49 8.03 -9.46
C LEU A 154 1.34 7.57 -8.58
N ASP A 155 1.43 6.30 -8.16
CA ASP A 155 0.49 5.66 -7.24
C ASP A 155 1.26 4.94 -6.12
N ARG A 156 1.96 5.72 -5.30
CA ARG A 156 2.89 5.19 -4.28
C ARG A 156 2.24 4.24 -3.25
N PRO A 157 0.96 4.35 -2.89
CA PRO A 157 0.33 3.37 -2.00
C PRO A 157 0.15 1.99 -2.64
N HIS A 158 0.06 1.94 -3.98
CA HIS A 158 -0.39 0.77 -4.73
C HIS A 158 0.72 -0.27 -4.95
N PHE A 159 0.35 -1.54 -4.75
CA PHE A 159 1.13 -2.72 -5.06
C PHE A 159 0.28 -3.68 -5.88
N GLU A 160 0.88 -4.35 -6.86
CA GLU A 160 0.19 -5.38 -7.63
C GLU A 160 1.11 -6.53 -8.03
N VAL A 161 0.50 -7.68 -8.32
CA VAL A 161 1.13 -8.75 -9.08
C VAL A 161 0.49 -8.86 -10.46
N PRO A 162 1.24 -9.20 -11.53
CA PRO A 162 0.65 -9.47 -12.83
C PRO A 162 -0.43 -10.56 -12.73
N THR A 163 -1.60 -10.30 -13.29
CA THR A 163 -2.61 -11.35 -13.49
C THR A 163 -2.26 -12.14 -14.75
N ALA A 164 -2.48 -13.45 -14.72
CA ALA A 164 -2.37 -14.30 -15.92
C ALA A 164 -3.31 -13.84 -17.06
N GLN A 165 -4.32 -13.00 -16.78
CA GLN A 165 -5.27 -12.48 -17.76
C GLN A 165 -4.83 -11.21 -18.50
N LYS A 166 -3.64 -10.65 -18.23
CA LYS A 166 -3.12 -9.50 -19.01
C LYS A 166 -2.41 -9.89 -20.32
N GLY A 167 -2.65 -11.11 -20.81
CA GLY A 167 -2.35 -11.53 -22.18
C GLY A 167 -3.56 -11.36 -23.10
N GLY A 168 -3.91 -10.11 -23.44
CA GLY A 168 -4.66 -9.85 -24.68
C GLY A 168 -3.74 -10.10 -25.87
N PRO A 169 -4.27 -10.47 -27.06
CA PRO A 169 -3.44 -10.89 -28.19
C PRO A 169 -2.39 -9.81 -28.47
N GLY A 170 -1.14 -10.24 -28.51
CA GLY A 170 -0.02 -9.38 -28.90
C GLY A 170 -0.43 -8.63 -30.16
N ARG A 171 -0.25 -7.31 -30.14
CA ARG A 171 -0.26 -6.57 -31.39
C ARG A 171 1.00 -7.01 -32.14
N GLU A 172 0.78 -7.82 -33.18
CA GLU A 172 1.69 -7.94 -34.31
C GLU A 172 1.95 -6.56 -34.94
#